data_AF-M1QM89-F1
#
_entry.id   AF-M1QM89-F1
#
_cell.length_a   1.000
_cell.length_b   1.000
_cell.length_c   1.000
_cell.angle_alpha   90.00
_cell.angle_beta   90.00
_cell.angle_gamma   90.00
#
_symmetry.space_group_name_H-M   'P 1'
#
loop_
_entity.id
_entity.type
_entity.pdbx_description
1 polymer ?
#
loop_
_entity_poly.entity_id
_entity_poly.type
_entity_poly.pdbx_seq_one_letter_code
_entity_poly.pdbx_strand_id
1 'polypeptide(L)'
;MFSINEQKAIELGESGEKAVREQNEYDALQYVEYLREFGEELLSADFETDLKRVAISLRNIGNKAVQKNFGSVASGAVEVVDSLAGSLVEKGYSNALWSFSKAAQEIGKGAAQAEMPETAENAVKALEKIGRGAVEKRMEVVTLWTTMSLEEIGYLAGKKQLEDLSNSAKDARERVIQFSEDSGFIPREQIVKYPQLISQTLSEFSDLQNLQPANEEFTEEEFFEEEAEEEPETEASGKEK
;
A
#
# COMPACT_ATOMS: atom_id res chain seq x y z
N MET A 1 -12.78 -15.08 -7.50
CA MET A 1 -13.82 -14.37 -8.27
C MET A 1 -14.05 -13.03 -7.59
N PHE A 2 -14.07 -11.91 -8.32
CA PHE A 2 -14.28 -10.58 -7.71
C PHE A 2 -15.73 -10.38 -7.29
N SER A 3 -15.95 -9.65 -6.19
CA SER A 3 -17.28 -9.15 -5.81
C SER A 3 -17.80 -8.15 -6.84
N ILE A 4 -19.11 -7.89 -6.85
CA ILE A 4 -19.69 -6.86 -7.74
C ILE A 4 -19.12 -5.47 -7.44
N ASN A 5 -18.79 -5.20 -6.17
CA ASN A 5 -18.19 -3.94 -5.74
C ASN A 5 -16.74 -3.84 -6.22
N GLU A 6 -15.98 -4.92 -6.11
CA GLU A 6 -14.61 -4.98 -6.64
C GLU A 6 -14.60 -4.78 -8.16
N GLN A 7 -15.55 -5.38 -8.90
CA GLN A 7 -15.69 -5.19 -10.35
C GLN A 7 -15.97 -3.72 -10.68
N LYS A 8 -16.93 -3.08 -10.01
CA LYS A 8 -17.24 -1.65 -10.20
C LYS A 8 -16.02 -0.76 -9.94
N ALA A 9 -15.25 -1.01 -8.87
CA ALA A 9 -14.02 -0.25 -8.60
C ALA A 9 -12.97 -0.43 -9.72
N ILE A 10 -12.82 -1.65 -10.26
CA ILE A 10 -11.92 -1.92 -11.39
C ILE A 10 -12.35 -1.13 -12.62
N GLU A 11 -13.62 -1.21 -13.00
CA GLU A 11 -14.15 -0.54 -14.21
C GLU A 11 -13.97 0.98 -14.15
N LEU A 12 -14.23 1.59 -12.98
CA LEU A 12 -13.97 3.02 -12.75
C LEU A 12 -12.47 3.34 -12.87
N GLY A 13 -11.61 2.50 -12.28
CA GLY A 13 -10.16 2.63 -12.37
C GLY A 13 -9.63 2.59 -13.80
N GLU A 14 -10.01 1.55 -14.54
CA GLU A 14 -9.60 1.34 -15.94
C GLU A 14 -10.08 2.48 -16.86
N SER A 15 -11.29 2.99 -16.60
CA SER A 15 -11.84 4.12 -17.35
C SER A 15 -11.10 5.42 -17.05
N GLY A 16 -10.76 5.68 -15.77
CA GLY A 16 -9.92 6.81 -15.40
C GLY A 16 -8.52 6.73 -16.00
N GLU A 17 -7.88 5.55 -15.96
CA GLU A 17 -6.58 5.34 -16.60
C GLU A 17 -6.63 5.52 -18.12
N LYS A 18 -7.74 5.10 -18.75
CA LYS A 18 -7.98 5.34 -20.17
C LYS A 18 -8.11 6.84 -20.47
N ALA A 19 -8.87 7.58 -19.68
CA ALA A 19 -9.00 9.03 -19.84
C ALA A 19 -7.63 9.75 -19.76
N VAL A 20 -6.77 9.37 -18.80
CA VAL A 20 -5.39 9.88 -18.73
C VAL A 20 -4.58 9.55 -19.99
N ARG A 21 -4.69 8.31 -20.50
CA ARG A 21 -4.00 7.90 -21.75
C ARG A 21 -4.46 8.72 -22.95
N GLU A 22 -5.74 9.03 -23.02
CA GLU A 22 -6.38 9.80 -24.08
C GLU A 22 -6.21 11.33 -23.90
N GLN A 23 -5.43 11.76 -22.89
CA GLN A 23 -5.16 13.16 -22.58
C GLN A 23 -6.41 13.95 -22.18
N ASN A 24 -7.42 13.28 -21.63
CA ASN A 24 -8.63 13.91 -21.12
C ASN A 24 -8.56 14.03 -19.60
N GLU A 25 -7.94 15.11 -19.11
CA GLU A 25 -7.80 15.40 -17.67
C GLU A 25 -9.14 15.56 -16.97
N TYR A 26 -10.15 16.12 -17.64
CA TYR A 26 -11.47 16.34 -17.06
C TYR A 26 -12.17 15.02 -16.76
N ASP A 27 -12.24 14.10 -17.73
CA ASP A 27 -12.83 12.78 -17.52
C ASP A 27 -12.04 11.98 -16.48
N ALA A 28 -10.70 12.08 -16.50
CA ALA A 28 -9.86 11.41 -15.51
C ALA A 28 -10.17 11.89 -14.08
N LEU A 29 -10.34 13.20 -13.88
CA LEU A 29 -10.77 13.76 -12.59
C LEU A 29 -12.17 13.27 -12.22
N GLN A 30 -13.12 13.22 -13.17
CA GLN A 30 -14.45 12.68 -12.88
C GLN A 30 -14.39 11.22 -12.39
N TYR A 31 -13.54 10.38 -12.98
CA TYR A 31 -13.38 8.99 -12.51
C TYR A 31 -12.74 8.90 -11.12
N VAL A 32 -11.84 9.82 -10.77
CA VAL A 32 -11.33 9.95 -9.39
C VAL A 32 -12.46 10.30 -8.42
N GLU A 33 -13.33 11.23 -8.79
CA GLU A 33 -14.48 11.63 -7.97
C GLU A 33 -15.51 10.49 -7.83
N TYR A 34 -15.80 9.74 -8.89
CA TYR A 34 -16.66 8.56 -8.82
C TYR A 34 -16.08 7.46 -7.91
N LEU A 35 -14.75 7.29 -7.89
CA LEU A 35 -14.09 6.40 -6.94
C LEU A 35 -14.19 6.90 -5.50
N ARG A 36 -14.19 8.23 -5.27
CA ARG A 36 -14.45 8.80 -3.94
C ARG A 36 -15.85 8.45 -3.46
N GLU A 37 -16.86 8.80 -4.25
CA GLU A 37 -18.27 8.55 -3.92
C GLU A 37 -18.51 7.06 -3.67
N PHE A 38 -17.94 6.20 -4.52
CA PHE A 38 -18.06 4.76 -4.33
C PHE A 38 -17.33 4.27 -3.07
N GLY A 39 -16.16 4.81 -2.76
CA GLY A 39 -15.47 4.53 -1.50
C GLY A 39 -16.30 4.92 -0.26
N GLU A 40 -16.97 6.06 -0.31
CA GLU A 40 -17.87 6.54 0.76
C GLU A 40 -19.11 5.64 0.91
N GLU A 41 -19.67 5.14 -0.20
CA GLU A 41 -20.74 4.14 -0.19
C GLU A 41 -20.29 2.85 0.50
N LEU A 42 -19.11 2.32 0.14
CA LEU A 42 -18.56 1.10 0.73
C LEU A 42 -18.23 1.26 2.22
N LEU A 43 -17.70 2.42 2.62
CA LEU A 43 -17.49 2.78 4.03
C LEU A 43 -18.81 2.78 4.81
N SER A 44 -19.86 3.36 4.22
CA SER A 44 -21.18 3.45 4.86
C SER A 44 -21.86 2.08 5.00
N ALA A 45 -21.54 1.15 4.09
CA ALA A 45 -22.05 -0.22 4.09
C ALA A 45 -21.15 -1.23 4.83
N ASP A 46 -20.07 -0.77 5.48
CA ASP A 46 -19.10 -1.61 6.20
C ASP A 46 -18.41 -2.69 5.33
N PHE A 47 -18.20 -2.41 4.04
CA PHE A 47 -17.54 -3.31 3.09
C PHE A 47 -16.01 -3.09 3.04
N GLU A 48 -15.33 -3.36 4.16
CA GLU A 48 -13.87 -3.16 4.28
C GLU A 48 -13.07 -3.87 3.16
N THR A 49 -13.40 -5.13 2.87
CA THR A 49 -12.65 -5.93 1.89
C THR A 49 -12.68 -5.33 0.49
N ASP A 50 -13.81 -4.74 0.09
CA ASP A 50 -13.98 -4.15 -1.23
C ASP A 50 -13.23 -2.82 -1.39
N LEU A 51 -13.01 -2.07 -0.29
CA LEU A 51 -12.28 -0.79 -0.28
C LEU A 51 -10.83 -0.92 -0.77
N LYS A 52 -10.22 -2.11 -0.62
CA LYS A 52 -8.90 -2.40 -1.21
C LYS A 52 -8.88 -2.11 -2.71
N ARG A 53 -9.97 -2.38 -3.42
CA ARG A 53 -10.02 -2.21 -4.88
C ARG A 53 -10.16 -0.74 -5.28
N VAL A 54 -10.86 0.06 -4.48
CA VAL A 54 -10.90 1.53 -4.63
C VAL A 54 -9.49 2.11 -4.49
N ALA A 55 -8.73 1.70 -3.47
CA ALA A 55 -7.35 2.15 -3.28
C ALA A 55 -6.45 1.81 -4.49
N ILE A 56 -6.56 0.58 -5.01
CA ILE A 56 -5.79 0.14 -6.19
C ILE A 56 -6.16 0.96 -7.44
N SER A 57 -7.44 1.23 -7.65
CA SER A 57 -7.90 2.03 -8.80
C SER A 57 -7.42 3.48 -8.73
N LEU A 58 -7.53 4.13 -7.57
CA LEU A 58 -7.00 5.48 -7.35
C LEU A 58 -5.49 5.54 -7.58
N ARG A 59 -4.75 4.56 -7.04
CA ARG A 59 -3.32 4.40 -7.23
C ARG A 59 -2.94 4.27 -8.70
N ASN A 60 -3.66 3.46 -9.46
CA ASN A 60 -3.34 3.27 -10.87
C ASN A 60 -3.61 4.54 -11.69
N ILE A 61 -4.75 5.22 -11.47
CA ILE A 61 -5.04 6.51 -12.11
C ILE A 61 -3.96 7.54 -11.75
N GLY A 62 -3.64 7.68 -10.45
CA GLY A 62 -2.64 8.63 -9.95
C GLY A 62 -1.24 8.37 -10.52
N ASN A 63 -0.78 7.11 -10.52
CA ASN A 63 0.50 6.73 -11.14
C ASN A 63 0.50 6.99 -12.65
N LYS A 64 -0.62 6.73 -13.33
CA LYS A 64 -0.72 7.01 -14.76
C LYS A 64 -0.68 8.50 -15.05
N ALA A 65 -1.33 9.30 -14.20
CA ALA A 65 -1.32 10.76 -14.27
C ALA A 65 0.09 11.31 -14.05
N VAL A 66 0.84 10.79 -13.06
CA VAL A 66 2.26 11.12 -12.86
C VAL A 66 3.08 10.82 -14.12
N GLN A 67 2.91 9.64 -14.73
CA GLN A 67 3.62 9.29 -15.98
C GLN A 67 3.30 10.25 -17.14
N LYS A 68 2.12 10.86 -17.13
CA LYS A 68 1.66 11.84 -18.13
C LYS A 68 1.86 13.29 -17.70
N ASN A 69 2.47 13.52 -16.53
CA ASN A 69 2.64 14.84 -15.91
C ASN A 69 1.32 15.61 -15.69
N PHE A 70 0.23 14.89 -15.41
CA PHE A 70 -1.09 15.45 -15.09
C PHE A 70 -1.20 15.69 -13.59
N GLY A 71 -0.60 16.80 -13.13
CA GLY A 71 -0.52 17.14 -11.70
C GLY A 71 -1.87 17.29 -11.00
N SER A 72 -2.88 17.81 -11.70
CA SER A 72 -4.26 17.95 -11.21
C SER A 72 -4.88 16.58 -10.87
N VAL A 73 -4.84 15.64 -11.81
CA VAL A 73 -5.38 14.27 -11.67
C VAL A 73 -4.61 13.50 -10.61
N ALA A 74 -3.27 13.58 -10.62
CA ALA A 74 -2.44 12.87 -9.64
C ALA A 74 -2.67 13.38 -8.22
N SER A 75 -2.76 14.70 -8.04
CA SER A 75 -3.06 15.32 -6.73
C SER A 75 -4.48 15.00 -6.29
N GLY A 76 -5.47 15.05 -7.18
CA GLY A 76 -6.85 14.67 -6.88
C GLY A 76 -6.96 13.21 -6.42
N ALA A 77 -6.23 12.29 -7.05
CA ALA A 77 -6.19 10.89 -6.60
C ALA A 77 -5.63 10.76 -5.16
N VAL A 78 -4.59 11.52 -4.83
CA VAL A 78 -4.02 11.56 -3.46
C VAL A 78 -5.00 12.19 -2.46
N GLU A 79 -5.70 13.25 -2.83
CA GLU A 79 -6.71 13.92 -1.98
C GLU A 79 -7.87 12.98 -1.65
N VAL A 80 -8.35 12.19 -2.63
CA VAL A 80 -9.36 11.16 -2.38
C VAL A 80 -8.82 10.06 -1.47
N VAL A 81 -7.57 9.63 -1.67
CA VAL A 81 -6.90 8.68 -0.77
C VAL A 81 -6.85 9.21 0.67
N ASP A 82 -6.46 10.47 0.87
CA ASP A 82 -6.41 11.13 2.19
C ASP A 82 -7.80 11.18 2.86
N SER A 83 -8.81 11.62 2.10
CA SER A 83 -10.20 11.74 2.59
C SER A 83 -10.77 10.39 3.07
N LEU A 84 -10.68 9.36 2.22
CA LEU A 84 -11.19 8.03 2.56
C LEU A 84 -10.39 7.39 3.70
N ALA A 85 -9.07 7.61 3.74
CA ALA A 85 -8.22 7.09 4.81
C ALA A 85 -8.58 7.65 6.20
N GLY A 86 -9.01 8.90 6.30
CA GLY A 86 -9.52 9.46 7.57
C GLY A 86 -10.70 8.66 8.11
N SER A 87 -11.64 8.28 7.25
CA SER A 87 -12.80 7.45 7.64
C SER A 87 -12.41 6.02 8.00
N LEU A 88 -11.41 5.45 7.33
CA LEU A 88 -10.87 4.12 7.62
C LEU A 88 -10.20 4.07 9.01
N VAL A 89 -9.47 5.13 9.38
CA VAL A 89 -8.90 5.27 10.74
C VAL A 89 -10.01 5.26 11.77
N GLU A 90 -11.04 6.09 11.60
CA GLU A 90 -12.18 6.17 12.54
C GLU A 90 -12.82 4.79 12.77
N LYS A 91 -13.06 4.04 11.69
CA LYS A 91 -13.65 2.69 11.71
C LYS A 91 -12.72 1.57 12.17
N GLY A 92 -11.41 1.80 12.27
CA GLY A 92 -10.47 0.75 12.65
C GLY A 92 -10.14 -0.24 11.52
N TYR A 93 -10.37 0.12 10.25
CA TYR A 93 -10.20 -0.76 9.09
C TYR A 93 -8.74 -0.85 8.63
N SER A 94 -7.94 -1.59 9.40
CA SER A 94 -6.49 -1.68 9.21
C SER A 94 -6.08 -2.20 7.82
N ASN A 95 -6.78 -3.19 7.27
CA ASN A 95 -6.41 -3.80 5.98
C ASN A 95 -6.68 -2.87 4.80
N ALA A 96 -7.84 -2.20 4.84
CA ALA A 96 -8.16 -1.17 3.86
C ALA A 96 -7.19 0.02 4.02
N LEU A 97 -6.95 0.50 5.25
CA LEU A 97 -6.06 1.63 5.50
C LEU A 97 -4.63 1.35 5.02
N TRP A 98 -4.13 0.12 5.18
CA TRP A 98 -2.85 -0.30 4.59
C TRP A 98 -2.85 -0.13 3.07
N SER A 99 -3.92 -0.55 2.39
CA SER A 99 -4.04 -0.42 0.93
C SER A 99 -4.05 1.05 0.47
N PHE A 100 -4.72 1.93 1.21
CA PHE A 100 -4.72 3.38 0.96
C PHE A 100 -3.35 4.02 1.24
N SER A 101 -2.65 3.59 2.29
CA SER A 101 -1.29 4.05 2.56
C SER A 101 -0.32 3.67 1.43
N LYS A 102 -0.46 2.45 0.87
CA LYS A 102 0.30 2.01 -0.30
C LYS A 102 -0.03 2.82 -1.55
N ALA A 103 -1.30 3.18 -1.75
CA ALA A 103 -1.71 4.07 -2.84
C ALA A 103 -1.02 5.43 -2.76
N ALA A 104 -1.07 6.08 -1.59
CA ALA A 104 -0.39 7.37 -1.36
C ALA A 104 1.14 7.24 -1.58
N GLN A 105 1.76 6.18 -1.05
CA GLN A 105 3.19 5.92 -1.23
C GLN A 105 3.57 5.81 -2.71
N GLU A 106 2.89 4.97 -3.48
CA GLU A 106 3.27 4.73 -4.88
C GLU A 106 3.12 6.01 -5.73
N ILE A 107 2.01 6.75 -5.56
CA ILE A 107 1.82 8.03 -6.25
C ILE A 107 2.89 9.03 -5.82
N GLY A 108 3.15 9.17 -4.52
CA GLY A 108 4.14 10.09 -3.97
C GLY A 108 5.57 9.80 -4.44
N LYS A 109 5.96 8.52 -4.49
CA LYS A 109 7.26 8.10 -5.05
C LYS A 109 7.38 8.45 -6.52
N GLY A 110 6.35 8.15 -7.30
CA GLY A 110 6.29 8.50 -8.71
C GLY A 110 6.40 10.01 -8.92
N ALA A 111 5.64 10.79 -8.16
CA ALA A 111 5.64 12.25 -8.23
C ALA A 111 7.01 12.84 -7.86
N ALA A 112 7.67 12.34 -6.81
CA ALA A 112 9.02 12.76 -6.45
C ALA A 112 10.03 12.46 -7.58
N GLN A 113 9.94 11.28 -8.20
CA GLN A 113 10.80 10.89 -9.33
C GLN A 113 10.53 11.70 -10.60
N ALA A 114 9.28 12.10 -10.82
CA ALA A 114 8.83 12.92 -11.94
C ALA A 114 8.98 14.43 -11.69
N GLU A 115 9.56 14.84 -10.56
CA GLU A 115 9.75 16.24 -10.19
C GLU A 115 8.42 17.02 -10.13
N MET A 116 7.39 16.37 -9.59
CA MET A 116 6.06 16.92 -9.31
C MET A 116 5.90 17.18 -7.80
N PRO A 117 6.53 18.25 -7.25
CA PRO A 117 6.67 18.44 -5.81
C PRO A 117 5.33 18.63 -5.10
N GLU A 118 4.35 19.28 -5.72
CA GLU A 118 3.02 19.48 -5.13
C GLU A 118 2.29 18.16 -4.87
N THR A 119 2.23 17.27 -5.88
CA THR A 119 1.62 15.95 -5.73
C THR A 119 2.37 15.10 -4.70
N ALA A 120 3.70 15.14 -4.71
CA ALA A 120 4.51 14.39 -3.75
C ALA A 120 4.31 14.92 -2.31
N GLU A 121 4.22 16.23 -2.14
CA GLU A 121 3.94 16.87 -0.85
C GLU A 121 2.54 16.53 -0.33
N ASN A 122 1.54 16.47 -1.21
CA ASN A 122 0.21 15.99 -0.85
C ASN A 122 0.25 14.53 -0.36
N ALA A 123 1.05 13.67 -1.01
CA ALA A 123 1.21 12.29 -0.58
C ALA A 123 1.92 12.18 0.78
N VAL A 124 2.93 13.01 1.04
CA VAL A 124 3.60 13.12 2.35
C VAL A 124 2.59 13.48 3.45
N LYS A 125 1.76 14.51 3.22
CA LYS A 125 0.72 14.94 4.18
C LYS A 125 -0.32 13.86 4.44
N ALA A 126 -0.78 13.17 3.40
CA ALA A 126 -1.71 12.05 3.53
C ALA A 126 -1.09 10.92 4.37
N LEU A 127 0.14 10.50 4.05
CA LEU A 127 0.85 9.46 4.79
C LEU A 127 1.10 9.82 6.25
N GLU A 128 1.40 11.09 6.56
CA GLU A 128 1.55 11.55 7.94
C GLU A 128 0.25 11.40 8.73
N LYS A 129 -0.88 11.85 8.17
CA LYS A 129 -2.20 11.73 8.80
C LYS A 129 -2.56 10.26 9.01
N ILE A 130 -2.36 9.43 7.99
CA ILE A 130 -2.58 7.98 8.08
C ILE A 130 -1.72 7.36 9.17
N GLY A 131 -0.42 7.69 9.21
CA GLY A 131 0.51 7.16 10.20
C GLY A 131 0.13 7.53 11.63
N ARG A 132 -0.26 8.79 11.86
CA ARG A 132 -0.74 9.24 13.18
C ARG A 132 -2.06 8.55 13.57
N GLY A 133 -3.02 8.45 12.65
CA GLY A 133 -4.27 7.73 12.89
C GLY A 133 -4.05 6.24 13.17
N ALA A 134 -3.10 5.61 12.47
CA ALA A 134 -2.70 4.23 12.72
C ALA A 134 -2.10 4.05 14.12
N VAL A 135 -1.27 4.98 14.59
CA VAL A 135 -0.77 4.98 15.99
C VAL A 135 -1.92 5.09 16.98
N GLU A 136 -2.84 6.05 16.79
CA GLU A 136 -4.00 6.25 17.67
C GLU A 136 -4.86 4.98 17.80
N LYS A 137 -5.02 4.26 16.69
CA LYS A 137 -5.81 3.01 16.62
C LYS A 137 -4.98 1.75 16.84
N ARG A 138 -3.70 1.86 17.22
CA ARG A 138 -2.76 0.75 17.45
C ARG A 138 -2.63 -0.21 16.26
N MET A 139 -2.62 0.32 15.04
CA MET A 139 -2.43 -0.43 13.79
C MET A 139 -0.93 -0.51 13.44
N GLU A 140 -0.27 -1.56 13.91
CA GLU A 140 1.19 -1.69 13.82
C GLU A 140 1.70 -1.73 12.38
N VAL A 141 1.12 -2.58 11.55
CA VAL A 141 1.54 -2.75 10.15
C VAL A 141 1.41 -1.45 9.37
N VAL A 142 0.34 -0.68 9.58
CA VAL A 142 0.12 0.61 8.90
C VAL A 142 1.12 1.67 9.40
N THR A 143 1.42 1.68 10.70
CA THR A 143 2.42 2.60 11.28
C THR A 143 3.82 2.35 10.72
N LEU A 144 4.24 1.08 10.67
CA LEU A 144 5.53 0.69 10.08
C LEU A 144 5.57 0.99 8.58
N TRP A 145 4.47 0.74 7.87
CA TRP A 145 4.39 1.00 6.43
C TRP A 145 4.48 2.49 6.09
N THR A 146 3.76 3.35 6.82
CA THR A 146 3.74 4.79 6.57
C THR A 146 5.09 5.45 6.85
N THR A 147 5.76 5.06 7.94
CA THR A 147 7.11 5.57 8.27
C THR A 147 8.15 5.17 7.23
N MET A 148 8.09 3.92 6.73
CA MET A 148 8.90 3.47 5.59
C MET A 148 8.57 4.24 4.30
N SER A 149 7.28 4.45 4.03
CA SER A 149 6.82 5.16 2.83
C SER A 149 7.34 6.60 2.77
N LEU A 150 7.29 7.31 3.90
CA LEU A 150 7.82 8.67 4.05
C LEU A 150 9.34 8.71 3.85
N GLU A 151 10.07 7.72 4.37
CA GLU A 151 11.51 7.58 4.17
C GLU A 151 11.88 7.43 2.68
N GLU A 152 11.16 6.57 1.96
CA GLU A 152 11.38 6.34 0.54
C GLU A 152 11.11 7.59 -0.31
N ILE A 153 10.00 8.30 -0.06
CA ILE A 153 9.70 9.56 -0.76
C ILE A 153 10.79 10.58 -0.46
N GLY A 154 11.20 10.74 0.80
CA GLY A 154 12.25 11.67 1.21
C GLY A 154 13.61 11.37 0.57
N TYR A 155 13.95 10.08 0.45
CA TYR A 155 15.16 9.62 -0.25
C TYR A 155 15.13 9.95 -1.75
N LEU A 156 14.01 9.65 -2.42
CA LEU A 156 13.85 9.92 -3.86
C LEU A 156 13.86 11.43 -4.15
N ALA A 157 13.18 12.23 -3.32
CA ALA A 157 13.21 13.69 -3.40
C ALA A 157 14.63 14.25 -3.27
N GLY A 158 15.42 13.72 -2.32
CA GLY A 158 16.82 14.09 -2.15
C GLY A 158 17.68 13.74 -3.36
N LYS A 159 17.48 12.57 -3.98
CA LYS A 159 18.14 12.20 -5.24
C LYS A 159 17.80 13.12 -6.41
N LYS A 160 16.63 13.75 -6.36
CA LYS A 160 16.13 14.73 -7.33
C LYS A 160 16.41 16.18 -6.95
N GLN A 161 17.18 16.43 -5.89
CA GLN A 161 17.51 17.78 -5.40
C GLN A 161 16.26 18.61 -5.03
N LEU A 162 15.16 17.93 -4.67
CA LEU A 162 13.94 18.54 -4.13
C LEU A 162 14.09 18.63 -2.61
N GLU A 163 14.97 19.52 -2.14
CA GLU A 163 15.36 19.58 -0.72
C GLU A 163 14.18 19.84 0.23
N ASP A 164 13.29 20.77 -0.13
CA ASP A 164 12.11 21.10 0.67
C ASP A 164 11.20 19.87 0.86
N LEU A 165 10.94 19.13 -0.22
CA LEU A 165 10.16 17.89 -0.18
C LEU A 165 10.88 16.79 0.62
N SER A 166 12.20 16.65 0.44
CA SER A 166 13.00 15.68 1.18
C SER A 166 12.95 15.94 2.69
N ASN A 167 13.05 17.21 3.09
CA ASN A 167 12.95 17.62 4.49
C ASN A 167 11.52 17.44 5.02
N SER A 168 10.50 17.84 4.25
CA SER A 168 9.09 17.64 4.60
C SER A 168 8.77 16.18 4.90
N ALA A 169 9.22 15.25 4.05
CA ALA A 169 9.02 13.82 4.23
C ALA A 169 9.75 13.27 5.47
N LYS A 170 10.98 13.72 5.75
CA LYS A 170 11.75 13.35 6.95
C LYS A 170 11.07 13.86 8.21
N ASP A 171 10.61 15.11 8.21
CA ASP A 171 9.95 15.72 9.36
C ASP A 171 8.61 15.04 9.63
N ALA A 172 7.83 14.71 8.59
CA ALA A 172 6.60 13.94 8.70
C ALA A 172 6.86 12.55 9.32
N ARG A 173 7.89 11.84 8.85
CA ARG A 173 8.30 10.55 9.42
C ARG A 173 8.65 10.68 10.89
N GLU A 174 9.42 11.69 11.24
CA GLU A 174 9.83 11.96 12.62
C GLU A 174 8.64 12.27 13.52
N ARG A 175 7.66 13.05 13.04
CA ARG A 175 6.41 13.32 13.77
C ARG A 175 5.60 12.06 14.05
N VAL A 176 5.50 11.12 13.09
CA VAL A 176 4.83 9.83 13.31
C VAL A 176 5.58 8.98 14.35
N ILE A 177 6.91 8.93 14.28
CA ILE A 177 7.74 8.17 15.24
C ILE A 177 7.59 8.75 16.65
N GLN A 178 7.77 10.06 16.82
CA GLN A 178 7.64 10.72 18.12
C GLN A 178 6.25 10.49 18.72
N PHE A 179 5.21 10.60 17.89
CA PHE A 179 3.85 10.36 18.33
C PHE A 179 3.60 8.90 18.76
N SER A 180 4.24 7.93 18.10
CA SER A 180 4.23 6.51 18.51
C SER A 180 4.93 6.29 19.85
N GLU A 181 6.10 6.92 20.06
CA GLU A 181 6.86 6.84 21.32
C GLU A 181 6.08 7.48 22.47
N ASP A 182 5.53 8.67 22.28
CA ASP A 182 4.74 9.41 23.28
C ASP A 182 3.46 8.65 23.66
N SER A 183 2.90 7.88 22.72
CA SER A 183 1.72 7.03 22.94
C SER A 183 2.07 5.67 23.57
N GLY A 184 3.36 5.36 23.76
CA GLY A 184 3.83 4.07 24.24
C GLY A 184 3.41 2.90 23.34
N PHE A 185 3.37 3.12 22.01
CA PHE A 185 2.90 2.11 21.06
C PHE A 185 4.06 1.30 20.47
N ILE A 186 4.75 1.82 19.45
CA ILE A 186 5.92 1.18 18.84
C ILE A 186 7.15 2.06 19.10
N PRO A 187 8.23 1.54 19.71
CA PRO A 187 9.44 2.31 19.94
C PRO A 187 10.19 2.58 18.63
N ARG A 188 10.95 3.68 18.57
CA ARG A 188 11.76 4.05 17.40
C ARG A 188 12.67 2.93 16.93
N GLU A 189 13.28 2.19 17.85
CA GLU A 189 14.18 1.09 17.52
C GLU A 189 13.48 0.07 16.60
N GLN A 190 12.22 -0.27 16.88
CA GLN A 190 11.45 -1.19 16.06
C GLN A 190 11.06 -0.57 14.72
N ILE A 191 10.66 0.71 14.71
CA ILE A 191 10.29 1.42 13.46
C ILE A 191 11.49 1.53 12.52
N VAL A 192 12.68 1.85 13.03
CA VAL A 192 13.90 2.03 12.21
C VAL A 192 14.47 0.69 11.75
N LYS A 193 14.33 -0.37 12.55
CA LYS A 193 14.85 -1.70 12.20
C LYS A 193 14.05 -2.36 11.07
N TYR A 194 12.75 -2.12 10.98
CA TYR A 194 11.88 -2.82 10.02
C TYR A 194 12.24 -2.58 8.55
N PRO A 195 12.48 -1.33 8.08
CA PRO A 195 12.98 -1.08 6.72
C PRO A 195 14.35 -1.73 6.44
N GLN A 196 15.24 -1.77 7.44
CA GLN A 196 16.56 -2.40 7.30
C GLN A 196 16.44 -3.90 7.08
N LEU A 197 15.57 -4.57 7.83
CA LEU A 197 15.29 -6.00 7.67
C LEU A 197 14.74 -6.30 6.28
N ILE A 198 13.76 -5.51 5.79
CA ILE A 198 13.22 -5.67 4.43
C ILE A 198 14.34 -5.52 3.39
N SER A 199 15.17 -4.49 3.51
CA SER A 199 16.28 -4.27 2.58
C SER A 199 17.31 -5.40 2.63
N GLN A 200 17.64 -5.92 3.81
CA GLN A 200 18.57 -7.04 3.98
C GLN A 200 18.01 -8.31 3.35
N THR A 201 16.76 -8.66 3.67
CA THR A 201 16.08 -9.82 3.10
C THR A 201 16.01 -9.73 1.57
N LEU A 202 15.66 -8.57 1.00
CA LEU A 202 15.63 -8.41 -0.46
C LEU A 202 17.01 -8.51 -1.11
N SER A 203 18.07 -8.02 -0.45
CA SER A 203 19.45 -8.20 -0.92
C SER A 203 19.85 -9.67 -0.90
N GLU A 204 19.57 -10.37 0.19
CA GLU A 204 19.85 -11.80 0.34
C GLU A 204 19.13 -12.63 -0.74
N PHE A 205 17.86 -12.32 -1.03
CA PHE A 205 17.13 -12.98 -2.13
C PHE A 205 17.69 -12.65 -3.52
N SER A 206 18.14 -11.41 -3.75
CA SER A 206 18.77 -11.02 -5.01
C SER A 206 20.12 -11.72 -5.21
N ASP A 207 20.88 -11.92 -4.14
CA ASP A 207 22.17 -12.63 -4.17
C ASP A 207 21.97 -14.13 -4.40
N LEU A 208 20.88 -14.71 -3.86
CA LEU A 208 20.48 -16.10 -4.12
C LEU A 208 20.05 -16.33 -5.57
N GLN A 209 19.40 -15.36 -6.23
CA GLN A 209 19.00 -15.46 -7.64
C GLN A 209 20.19 -15.35 -8.63
N ASN A 210 21.35 -14.87 -8.18
CA ASN A 210 22.58 -14.84 -8.99
C ASN A 210 23.37 -16.16 -8.97
N LEU A 211 22.91 -17.16 -8.20
CA LEU A 211 23.33 -18.54 -8.36
C LEU A 211 22.51 -19.15 -9.51
N GLN A 212 23.17 -19.65 -10.56
CA GLN A 212 22.50 -20.26 -11.71
C GLN A 212 21.41 -21.24 -11.27
N PRO A 213 20.22 -21.26 -11.92
CA PRO A 213 19.28 -22.34 -11.68
C PRO A 213 19.94 -23.63 -12.15
N ALA A 214 20.17 -24.57 -11.22
CA ALA A 214 20.22 -25.96 -11.63
C ALA A 214 18.86 -26.26 -12.27
N ASN A 215 18.88 -26.74 -13.52
CA ASN A 215 17.69 -27.22 -14.22
C ASN A 215 17.08 -28.38 -13.42
N GLU A 216 16.21 -28.07 -12.47
CA GLU A 216 15.20 -28.99 -11.97
C GLU A 216 13.88 -28.24 -12.02
N GLU A 217 13.04 -28.71 -12.94
CA GLU A 217 11.71 -28.20 -13.23
C GLU A 217 10.82 -28.56 -12.05
N PHE A 218 10.70 -27.64 -11.08
CA PHE A 218 9.81 -27.80 -9.93
C PHE A 218 8.36 -27.75 -10.42
N THR A 219 7.67 -28.88 -10.43
CA THR A 219 6.23 -28.95 -10.70
C THR A 219 5.46 -28.85 -9.38
N GLU A 220 4.34 -28.13 -9.38
CA GLU A 220 3.48 -27.92 -8.20
C GLU A 220 2.91 -29.22 -7.59
N GLU A 221 3.07 -30.37 -8.26
CA GLU A 221 2.67 -31.69 -7.76
C GLU A 221 3.60 -32.21 -6.64
N GLU A 222 4.90 -31.88 -6.64
CA GLU A 222 5.84 -32.36 -5.60
C GLU A 222 5.60 -31.70 -4.22
N PHE A 223 5.02 -30.49 -4.17
CA PHE A 223 4.78 -29.79 -2.91
C PHE A 223 3.66 -30.40 -2.06
N PHE A 224 2.80 -31.23 -2.67
CA PHE A 224 1.62 -31.81 -1.99
C PHE A 224 1.72 -33.32 -1.73
N GLU A 225 2.76 -34.01 -2.22
CA GLU A 225 2.90 -35.46 -1.99
C GLU A 225 3.63 -35.83 -0.68
N GLU A 226 4.40 -34.92 -0.07
CA GLU A 226 5.14 -35.22 1.17
C GLU A 226 4.30 -35.14 2.47
N GLU A 227 3.04 -34.68 2.45
CA GLU A 227 2.17 -34.65 3.65
C GLU A 227 1.26 -35.89 3.80
N ALA A 228 1.42 -36.91 2.97
CA ALA A 228 0.49 -38.04 2.93
C ALA A 228 1.10 -39.43 3.20
N GLU A 229 2.19 -39.56 3.96
CA GLU A 229 2.62 -40.89 4.44
C GLU A 229 3.24 -40.85 5.85
N GLU A 230 2.42 -40.71 6.90
CA GLU A 230 2.70 -41.32 8.21
C GLU A 230 1.38 -41.65 8.95
N GLU A 231 0.77 -42.81 8.66
CA GLU A 231 -0.05 -43.51 9.66
C GLU A 231 0.73 -44.74 10.16
N PRO A 232 0.88 -44.92 11.49
CA PRO A 232 1.57 -46.10 12.01
C PRO A 232 0.62 -47.31 12.06
N GLU A 233 1.11 -48.42 11.51
CA GLU A 233 0.55 -49.76 11.71
C GLU A 233 0.41 -50.10 13.21
N THR A 234 -0.77 -50.57 13.63
CA THR A 234 -0.86 -51.51 14.75
C THR A 234 -1.84 -52.63 14.44
N GLU A 235 -1.29 -53.81 14.19
CA GLU A 235 -2.03 -55.08 14.13
C GLU A 235 -2.43 -55.59 15.53
N ALA A 236 -3.65 -56.13 15.57
CA ALA A 236 -4.13 -57.30 16.32
C ALA A 236 -4.30 -57.24 17.86
N SER A 237 -5.56 -57.43 18.31
CA SER A 237 -6.00 -58.66 19.02
C SER A 237 -7.39 -58.49 19.68
N GLY A 238 -8.26 -59.49 19.50
CA GLY A 238 -9.09 -59.99 20.63
C GLY A 238 -10.62 -59.85 20.54
N LYS A 239 -11.26 -60.98 20.25
CA LYS A 239 -12.69 -61.32 20.37
C LYS A 239 -13.34 -60.97 21.72
N GLU A 240 -14.64 -60.63 21.71
CA GLU A 240 -15.74 -61.46 22.26
C GLU A 240 -17.06 -60.65 22.41
N LYS A 241 -18.08 -60.97 21.62
CA LYS A 241 -19.35 -61.58 22.06
C LYS A 241 -20.28 -61.85 20.88
#